data_AF-A0A1H8TB38-F1
#
_entry.id   AF-A0A1H8TB38-F1
#
_cell.length_a   1.000
_cell.length_b   1.000
_cell.length_c   1.000
_cell.angle_alpha   90.00
_cell.angle_beta   90.00
_cell.angle_gamma   90.00
#
_symmetry.space_group_name_H-M   'P 1'
#
loop_
_entity.id
_entity.type
_entity.pdbx_description
1 polymer ?
#
loop_
_entity_poly.entity_id
_entity_poly.type
_entity_poly.pdbx_seq_one_letter_code
_entity_poly.pdbx_strand_id
1 'polypeptide(L)'
;MIPLFGPLPGGPELLVIFLLFLLVPVFGLGLGFWVYRDAKRRAVPYAPAWALGIVALFFAGFVPGLLALAVYFYMREQLSGQAQTI
;
A
#
# COMPACT_ATOMS: atom_id res chain seq x y z
N MET A 1 -16.05 -12.22 -28.23
CA MET A 1 -14.78 -11.56 -27.82
C MET A 1 -14.23 -12.30 -26.61
N ILE A 2 -13.20 -13.15 -26.79
CA ILE A 2 -12.76 -14.16 -25.81
C ILE A 2 -11.20 -14.36 -25.87
N PRO A 3 -10.39 -13.43 -25.30
CA PRO A 3 -9.15 -13.69 -24.49
C PRO A 3 -9.28 -13.12 -23.03
N LEU A 4 -8.64 -13.74 -22.00
CA LEU A 4 -9.17 -13.92 -20.60
C LEU A 4 -10.29 -14.99 -20.52
N PHE A 5 -10.07 -15.99 -21.36
CA PHE A 5 -11.15 -16.65 -22.10
C PHE A 5 -10.58 -17.56 -23.21
N GLY A 6 -9.37 -17.23 -23.72
CA GLY A 6 -8.70 -17.82 -24.87
C GLY A 6 -7.17 -17.87 -24.72
N PRO A 7 -6.44 -18.41 -25.71
CA PRO A 7 -5.20 -19.18 -25.43
C PRO A 7 -3.88 -18.40 -25.31
N LEU A 8 -3.80 -17.14 -25.73
CA LEU A 8 -2.61 -16.28 -25.58
C LEU A 8 -3.04 -14.88 -25.14
N PRO A 9 -2.62 -14.38 -23.96
CA PRO A 9 -2.91 -13.00 -23.55
C PRO A 9 -2.13 -12.02 -24.44
N GLY A 10 -2.81 -10.99 -24.97
CA GLY A 10 -2.28 -10.21 -26.09
C GLY A 10 -2.81 -8.78 -26.11
N GLY A 11 -2.02 -7.84 -25.59
CA GLY A 11 -2.36 -6.42 -25.52
C GLY A 11 -3.06 -6.09 -24.20
N PRO A 12 -4.39 -5.91 -24.14
CA PRO A 12 -5.08 -5.46 -22.93
C PRO A 12 -4.90 -6.39 -21.72
N GLU A 13 -4.86 -7.71 -21.92
CA GLU A 13 -4.72 -8.67 -20.83
C GLU A 13 -3.31 -8.60 -20.22
N LEU A 14 -2.28 -8.36 -21.04
CA LEU A 14 -0.91 -8.13 -20.56
C LEU A 14 -0.81 -6.84 -19.75
N LEU A 15 -1.55 -5.79 -20.14
CA LEU A 15 -1.67 -4.56 -19.34
C LEU A 15 -2.35 -4.82 -17.98
N VAL A 16 -3.44 -5.59 -17.95
CA VAL A 16 -4.12 -5.96 -16.69
C VAL A 16 -3.21 -6.81 -15.79
N ILE A 17 -2.50 -7.79 -16.36
CA ILE A 17 -1.53 -8.61 -15.63
C ILE A 17 -0.38 -7.73 -15.10
N PHE A 18 0.18 -6.83 -15.91
CA PHE A 18 1.23 -5.90 -15.49
C PHE A 18 0.76 -4.96 -14.36
N LEU A 19 -0.44 -4.40 -14.48
CA LEU A 19 -1.05 -3.55 -13.46
C LEU A 19 -1.24 -4.31 -12.14
N LEU A 20 -1.79 -5.52 -12.19
CA LEU A 20 -2.10 -6.30 -11.00
C LEU A 20 -0.85 -6.91 -10.33
N PHE A 21 0.06 -7.49 -11.12
CA PHE A 21 1.21 -8.25 -10.60
C PHE A 21 2.53 -7.47 -10.50
N LEU A 22 2.65 -6.32 -11.17
CA LEU A 22 3.83 -5.46 -11.04
C LEU A 22 3.49 -4.11 -10.42
N LEU A 23 2.51 -3.37 -10.96
CA LEU A 23 2.23 -2.03 -10.45
C LEU A 23 1.73 -2.07 -8.99
N VAL A 24 0.70 -2.85 -8.67
CA VAL A 24 0.16 -2.92 -7.29
C VAL A 24 1.21 -3.31 -6.24
N PRO A 25 2.01 -4.40 -6.39
CA PRO A 25 3.01 -4.74 -5.37
C PRO A 25 4.20 -3.77 -5.33
N VAL A 26 4.70 -3.27 -6.47
CA VAL A 26 5.80 -2.27 -6.48
C VAL A 26 5.34 -0.96 -5.85
N PHE A 27 4.12 -0.51 -6.15
CA PHE A 27 3.50 0.68 -5.57
C PHE A 27 3.24 0.51 -4.07
N GLY A 28 2.69 -0.64 -3.65
CA GLY A 28 2.47 -0.98 -2.24
C GLY A 28 3.77 -1.00 -1.44
N LEU A 29 4.84 -1.61 -1.98
CA LEU A 29 6.17 -1.61 -1.37
C LEU A 29 6.78 -0.20 -1.28
N GLY A 30 6.68 0.59 -2.35
CA GLY A 30 7.15 1.99 -2.37
C GLY A 30 6.42 2.86 -1.35
N LEU A 31 5.10 2.72 -1.25
CA LEU A 31 4.27 3.41 -0.25
C LEU A 31 4.56 2.94 1.17
N GLY A 32 4.72 1.64 1.41
CA GLY A 32 5.10 1.10 2.72
C GLY A 32 6.44 1.64 3.19
N PHE A 33 7.45 1.68 2.31
CA PHE A 33 8.74 2.29 2.61
C PHE A 33 8.66 3.81 2.85
N TRP A 34 7.82 4.52 2.09
CA TRP A 34 7.57 5.94 2.31
C TRP A 34 6.89 6.20 3.67
N VAL A 35 5.85 5.44 4.02
CA VAL A 35 5.18 5.52 5.32
C VAL A 35 6.11 5.16 6.46
N TYR A 36 6.97 4.15 6.32
CA TYR A 36 8.01 3.84 7.31
C TYR A 36 8.89 5.07 7.60
N ARG A 37 9.30 5.81 6.56
CA ARG A 37 10.11 7.03 6.70
C ARG A 37 9.31 8.21 7.27
N ASP A 38 8.07 8.43 6.85
CA ASP A 38 7.21 9.50 7.40
C ASP A 38 6.89 9.22 8.89
N ALA A 39 6.51 8.00 9.23
CA ALA A 39 6.24 7.56 10.59
C ALA A 39 7.46 7.73 11.50
N LYS A 40 8.66 7.30 11.06
CA LYS A 40 9.91 7.54 11.81
C LYS A 40 10.23 9.02 11.99
N ARG A 41 10.04 9.85 10.96
CA ARG A 41 10.27 11.30 11.04
C ARG A 41 9.30 12.01 11.99
N ARG A 42 8.09 11.48 12.13
CA ARG A 42 7.02 12.00 13.01
C ARG A 42 6.98 11.33 14.38
N ALA A 43 7.96 10.49 14.73
CA ALA A 43 7.96 9.68 15.96
C ALA A 43 6.67 8.86 16.18
N VAL A 44 5.98 8.46 15.10
CA VAL A 44 4.75 7.66 15.19
C VAL A 44 5.09 6.26 15.73
N PRO A 45 4.42 5.79 16.80
CA PRO A 45 4.66 4.47 17.38
C PRO A 45 4.33 3.36 16.37
N TYR A 46 5.01 2.23 16.51
CA TYR A 46 4.85 1.05 15.65
C TYR A 46 5.03 1.34 14.14
N ALA A 47 5.92 2.27 13.77
CA ALA A 47 6.26 2.57 12.36
C ALA A 47 6.48 1.34 11.44
N PRO A 48 7.11 0.21 11.88
CA PRO A 48 7.18 -1.01 11.07
C PRO A 48 5.82 -1.65 10.80
N ALA A 49 4.90 -1.64 11.77
CA ALA A 49 3.57 -2.22 11.63
C ALA A 49 2.70 -1.41 10.65
N TRP A 50 2.79 -0.07 10.68
CA TRP A 50 2.14 0.79 9.69
C TRP A 50 2.63 0.53 8.26
N ALA A 51 3.95 0.42 8.08
CA ALA A 51 4.55 0.11 6.79
C ALA A 51 4.11 -1.27 6.26
N LEU A 52 4.20 -2.31 7.08
CA LEU A 52 3.80 -3.67 6.71
C LEU A 52 2.30 -3.78 6.48
N GLY A 53 1.48 -3.12 7.29
CA GLY A 53 0.02 -3.10 7.13
C GLY A 53 -0.42 -2.50 5.80
N ILE A 54 0.22 -1.41 5.35
CA ILE A 54 -0.05 -0.81 4.04
C ILE A 54 0.39 -1.73 2.90
N VAL A 55 1.58 -2.34 2.98
CA VAL A 55 2.03 -3.32 1.97
C VAL A 55 1.04 -4.49 1.87
N ALA A 56 0.67 -5.08 3.02
CA ALA A 56 -0.25 -6.20 3.09
C ALA A 56 -1.65 -5.86 2.56
N LEU A 57 -2.17 -4.66 2.88
CA LEU A 57 -3.49 -4.23 2.43
C LEU A 57 -3.50 -3.87 0.94
N PHE A 58 -2.43 -3.29 0.37
CA PHE A 58 -2.28 -3.16 -1.09
C PHE A 58 -2.18 -4.51 -1.78
N PHE A 59 -1.51 -5.50 -1.17
CA PHE A 59 -1.42 -6.86 -1.70
C PHE A 59 -2.77 -7.60 -1.65
N ALA A 60 -3.60 -7.35 -0.63
CA ALA A 60 -4.98 -7.83 -0.56
C ALA A 60 -5.91 -7.12 -1.57
N GLY A 61 -5.55 -5.92 -2.02
CA GLY A 61 -6.22 -5.21 -3.11
C GLY A 61 -6.02 -3.70 -3.07
N PHE A 62 -6.30 -3.03 -4.19
CA PHE A 62 -6.10 -1.58 -4.29
C PHE A 62 -6.98 -0.78 -3.31
N VAL A 63 -8.25 -1.16 -3.16
CA VAL A 63 -9.20 -0.49 -2.24
C VAL A 63 -8.77 -0.61 -0.76
N PRO A 64 -8.51 -1.82 -0.20
CA PRO A 64 -8.02 -1.92 1.18
C PRO A 64 -6.68 -1.20 1.39
N GLY A 65 -5.76 -1.21 0.42
CA GLY A 65 -4.52 -0.44 0.47
C GLY A 65 -4.73 1.07 0.58
N LEU A 66 -5.67 1.64 -0.20
CA LEU A 66 -6.03 3.06 -0.11
C LEU A 66 -6.69 3.41 1.24
N LEU A 67 -7.55 2.54 1.76
CA LEU A 67 -8.14 2.73 3.10
C LEU A 67 -7.06 2.72 4.19
N ALA A 68 -6.07 1.83 4.10
CA ALA A 68 -4.93 1.78 5.03
C ALA A 68 -4.15 3.11 5.05
N LEU A 69 -3.88 3.68 3.87
CA LEU A 69 -3.26 5.00 3.75
C LEU A 69 -4.12 6.11 4.34
N ALA A 70 -5.42 6.15 4.04
CA ALA A 70 -6.33 7.16 4.57
C ALA A 70 -6.37 7.15 6.11
N VAL A 71 -6.42 5.96 6.71
CA VAL A 71 -6.35 5.78 8.17
C VAL A 71 -4.99 6.23 8.72
N TYR A 72 -3.87 5.89 8.07
CA TYR A 72 -2.55 6.39 8.47
C TYR A 72 -2.48 7.91 8.44
N PHE A 73 -2.92 8.55 7.35
CA PHE A 73 -2.92 10.01 7.21
C PHE A 73 -3.80 10.71 8.27
N TYR A 74 -4.95 10.13 8.62
CA TYR A 74 -5.84 10.64 9.65
C TYR A 74 -5.25 10.50 11.06
N MET A 75 -4.63 9.35 11.38
CA MET A 75 -4.18 9.05 12.75
C MET A 75 -2.76 9.54 13.05
N ARG A 76 -1.87 9.69 12.07
CA ARG A 76 -0.43 9.96 12.29
C ARG A 76 -0.14 11.15 13.20
N GLU A 77 -0.97 12.19 13.18
CA GLU A 77 -0.77 13.39 14.00
C GLU A 77 -1.10 13.11 15.47
N GLN A 78 -2.25 12.46 15.73
CA GLN A 78 -2.65 12.01 17.07
C GLN A 78 -1.61 11.03 17.66
N LEU A 79 -1.16 10.07 16.84
CA LEU A 79 -0.15 9.08 17.21
C LEU A 79 1.24 9.70 17.47
N SER A 80 1.61 10.75 16.72
CA SER A 80 2.86 11.48 16.95
C SER A 80 2.85 12.31 18.25
N GLY A 81 1.67 12.79 18.66
CA GLY A 81 1.50 13.46 19.96
C GLY A 81 1.61 12.49 21.13
N GLN A 82 0.99 11.32 21.04
CA GLN A 82 1.05 10.28 22.07
C GLN A 82 2.49 9.83 22.39
N ALA A 83 3.34 9.70 21.38
CA ALA A 83 4.74 9.31 21.56
C ALA A 83 5.64 10.39 22.21
N GLN A 84 5.15 11.62 22.37
CA GLN A 84 5.85 12.71 23.07
C GLN A 84 5.39 12.86 24.53
N THR A 85 4.31 12.18 24.92
CA THR A 85 3.74 12.20 26.28
C THR A 85 4.09 10.97 27.13
N ILE A 86 4.92 10.06 26.59
CA ILE A 86 5.40 8.82 27.22
C ILE A 86 6.92 8.91 27.34
#